data_AF-A0A975C3L0-F1
#
_entry.id   AF-A0A975C3L0-F1
#
_cell.length_a   1.000
_cell.length_b   1.000
_cell.length_c   1.000
_cell.angle_alpha   90.00
_cell.angle_beta   90.00
_cell.angle_gamma   90.00
#
_symmetry.space_group_name_H-M   'P 1'
#
loop_
_entity.id
_entity.type
_entity.pdbx_description
1 polymer ?
#
loop_
_entity_poly.entity_id
_entity_poly.type
_entity_poly.pdbx_seq_one_letter_code
_entity_poly.pdbx_strand_id
1 'polypeptide(L)'
;MITSRETRRWVIPKGGRMAGKTDPQAAAVEAMEEAGVQGEIAQTAIGAFRYAKRLRGGDVRNCVVAVYPLKVLIQLGAWPEAAERERRWMSLEDAANAVMEPDLAEMIRGFAGVALDD
;
A
#
# COMPACT_ATOMS: atom_id res chain seq x y z
N MET A 1 -0.60 -6.26 4.91
CA MET A 1 -1.90 -5.89 4.30
C MET A 1 -2.73 -5.07 5.27
N ILE A 2 -3.60 -4.22 4.75
CA ILE A 2 -4.60 -3.46 5.53
C ILE A 2 -5.98 -3.52 4.86
N THR A 3 -7.03 -3.21 5.61
CA THR A 3 -8.36 -3.02 5.00
C THR A 3 -8.53 -1.60 4.45
N SER A 4 -9.26 -1.45 3.35
CA SER A 4 -9.80 -0.14 2.95
C SER A 4 -10.86 0.34 3.94
N ARG A 5 -11.05 1.66 4.04
CA ARG A 5 -11.98 2.28 5.01
C ARG A 5 -13.45 1.95 4.72
N GLU A 6 -13.88 2.09 3.47
CA GLU A 6 -15.31 2.02 3.12
C GLU A 6 -15.81 0.58 2.93
N THR A 7 -15.12 -0.23 2.11
CA THR A 7 -15.60 -1.57 1.75
C THR A 7 -14.96 -2.68 2.57
N ARG A 8 -14.02 -2.34 3.46
CA ARG A 8 -13.25 -3.28 4.28
C ARG A 8 -12.50 -4.38 3.51
N ARG A 9 -12.36 -4.26 2.19
CA ARG A 9 -11.53 -5.16 1.37
C ARG A 9 -10.04 -5.01 1.70
N TRP A 10 -9.26 -6.07 1.53
CA TRP A 10 -7.80 -6.02 1.70
C TRP A 10 -7.11 -5.27 0.56
N VAL A 11 -6.15 -4.43 0.95
CA VAL A 11 -5.30 -3.60 0.07
C VAL A 11 -3.90 -3.46 0.68
N ILE A 12 -2.98 -2.89 -0.10
CA ILE A 12 -1.74 -2.31 0.42
C ILE A 12 -1.95 -0.86 0.85
N PRO A 13 -1.11 -0.31 1.76
CA PRO A 13 -1.11 1.12 2.06
C PRO A 13 -0.88 1.95 0.80
N LYS A 14 -1.67 3.01 0.60
CA LYS A 14 -1.54 3.87 -0.58
C LYS A 14 -2.25 5.20 -0.38
N GLY A 15 -1.73 6.24 -1.01
CA GLY A 15 -2.42 7.52 -1.04
C GLY A 15 -2.00 8.43 -2.18
N GLY A 16 -2.15 9.74 -1.96
CA GLY A 16 -1.93 10.77 -2.97
C GLY A 16 -0.48 11.24 -3.04
N ARG A 17 -0.20 12.09 -4.04
CA ARG A 17 1.05 12.86 -4.05
C ARG A 17 1.04 13.84 -2.87
N MET A 18 2.18 13.96 -2.20
CA MET A 18 2.37 14.88 -1.07
C MET A 18 3.35 15.99 -1.47
N ALA A 19 3.04 17.23 -1.11
CA ALA A 19 3.91 18.36 -1.42
C ALA A 19 5.28 18.18 -0.77
N GLY A 20 6.35 18.37 -1.54
CA GLY A 20 7.73 18.25 -1.06
C GLY A 20 8.22 16.82 -0.80
N LYS A 21 7.48 15.79 -1.23
CA LYS A 21 7.89 14.38 -1.11
C LYS A 21 7.97 13.73 -2.49
N THR A 22 8.95 12.84 -2.65
CA THR A 22 8.97 11.90 -3.77
C THR A 22 7.87 10.84 -3.62
N ASP A 23 7.52 10.15 -4.70
CA ASP A 23 6.51 9.07 -4.66
C ASP A 23 6.83 7.97 -3.64
N PRO A 24 8.07 7.42 -3.51
CA PRO A 24 8.40 6.48 -2.45
C PRO A 24 8.31 7.11 -1.06
N GLN A 25 8.72 8.36 -0.87
CA GLN A 25 8.59 9.04 0.43
C GLN A 25 7.12 9.20 0.83
N ALA A 26 6.23 9.52 -0.11
CA ALA A 26 4.80 9.57 0.15
C ALA A 26 4.25 8.17 0.51
N ALA A 27 4.65 7.12 -0.23
CA ALA A 27 4.26 5.75 0.08
C ALA A 27 4.70 5.28 1.48
N ALA A 28 5.90 5.67 1.94
CA ALA A 28 6.36 5.39 3.31
C ALA A 28 5.52 6.10 4.37
N VAL A 29 5.10 7.35 4.12
CA VAL A 29 4.21 8.07 5.04
C VAL A 29 2.85 7.39 5.12
N GLU A 30 2.26 7.02 3.99
CA GLU A 30 0.99 6.29 3.94
C GLU A 30 1.09 4.92 4.64
N ALA A 31 2.21 4.21 4.51
CA ALA A 31 2.44 2.96 5.25
C ALA A 31 2.45 3.16 6.77
N MET A 32 2.98 4.28 7.25
CA MET A 32 2.95 4.65 8.66
C MET A 32 1.54 5.07 9.10
N GLU A 33 0.87 5.92 8.34
CA GLU A 33 -0.47 6.43 8.69
C GLU A 33 -1.54 5.36 8.64
N GLU A 34 -1.56 4.55 7.57
CA GLU A 34 -2.59 3.55 7.33
C GLU A 34 -2.30 2.22 8.04
N ALA A 35 -1.03 1.83 8.20
CA ALA A 35 -0.64 0.52 8.73
C ALA A 35 0.28 0.57 9.95
N GLY A 36 0.73 1.75 10.40
CA GLY A 36 1.62 1.86 11.54
C GLY A 36 2.95 1.14 11.35
N VAL A 37 3.48 1.07 10.12
CA VAL A 37 4.79 0.47 9.84
C VAL A 37 5.77 1.51 9.31
N GLN A 38 7.04 1.38 9.70
CA GLN A 38 8.13 2.25 9.28
C GLN A 38 9.35 1.40 8.93
N GLY A 39 10.20 1.92 8.06
CA GLY A 39 11.46 1.27 7.69
C GLY A 39 12.06 1.85 6.43
N GLU A 40 12.83 1.03 5.73
CA GLU A 40 13.59 1.42 4.53
C GLU A 40 12.75 1.17 3.28
N ILE A 41 12.55 2.21 2.46
CA ILE A 41 11.78 2.14 1.22
C ILE A 41 12.69 2.16 0.00
N ALA A 42 12.42 1.28 -0.96
CA ALA A 42 13.12 1.27 -2.24
C ALA A 42 12.77 2.53 -3.06
N GLN A 43 13.75 3.08 -3.77
CA GLN A 43 13.54 4.26 -4.63
C GLN A 43 12.84 3.91 -5.94
N THR A 44 12.93 2.65 -6.37
CA THR A 44 12.33 2.15 -7.62
C THR A 44 11.05 1.38 -7.32
N ALA A 45 10.00 1.66 -8.09
CA ALA A 45 8.75 0.91 -8.02
C ALA A 45 8.93 -0.48 -8.65
N ILE A 46 8.32 -1.51 -8.06
CA ILE A 46 8.26 -2.86 -8.65
C ILE A 46 7.19 -2.99 -9.74
N GLY A 47 6.35 -1.96 -9.87
CA GLY A 47 5.31 -1.89 -10.88
C GLY A 47 4.22 -0.92 -10.45
N ALA A 48 3.09 -0.97 -11.16
CA ALA A 48 1.93 -0.17 -10.85
C ALA A 48 0.65 -0.93 -11.18
N PHE A 49 -0.42 -0.67 -10.43
CA PHE A 49 -1.75 -1.18 -10.74
C PHE A 49 -2.76 -0.05 -10.88
N ARG A 50 -3.90 -0.36 -11.49
CA ARG A 50 -4.98 0.59 -11.72
C ARG A 50 -6.21 0.23 -10.90
N TYR A 51 -6.93 1.24 -10.42
CA TYR A 51 -8.24 1.02 -9.80
C TYR A 51 -9.18 2.18 -10.09
N ALA A 52 -10.47 1.86 -10.08
CA ALA A 52 -11.55 2.83 -10.18
C ALA A 52 -11.95 3.31 -8.77
N LYS A 53 -11.72 4.59 -8.46
CA LYS A 53 -12.18 5.22 -7.23
C LYS A 53 -13.54 5.87 -7.47
N ARG A 54 -14.58 5.37 -6.80
CA ARG A 54 -15.88 6.06 -6.77
C ARG A 54 -15.80 7.26 -5.83
N LEU A 55 -16.24 8.42 -6.30
CA LEU A 55 -16.27 9.66 -5.53
C LEU A 55 -17.66 9.85 -4.90
N ARG A 56 -17.71 10.67 -3.83
CA ARG A 56 -18.97 11.13 -3.24
C ARG A 56 -19.68 12.03 -4.26
N GLY A 57 -20.65 11.46 -4.96
CA GLY A 57 -21.30 12.08 -6.13
C GLY A 57 -21.60 11.08 -7.26
N GLY A 58 -21.01 9.88 -7.22
CA GLY A 58 -21.25 8.82 -8.20
C GLY A 58 -20.20 8.74 -9.30
N ASP A 59 -19.43 9.81 -9.49
CA ASP A 59 -18.31 9.87 -10.43
C ASP A 59 -17.25 8.80 -10.15
N VAL A 60 -16.59 8.38 -11.21
CA VAL A 60 -15.50 7.40 -11.15
C VAL A 60 -14.21 8.05 -11.62
N ARG A 61 -13.20 8.02 -10.75
CA ARG A 61 -11.85 8.45 -11.07
C ARG A 61 -10.95 7.23 -11.27
N ASN A 62 -10.33 7.13 -12.44
CA ASN A 62 -9.30 6.13 -12.69
C ASN A 62 -7.99 6.58 -12.03
N CYS A 63 -7.47 5.74 -11.14
CA CYS A 63 -6.24 5.98 -10.41
C CYS A 63 -5.17 4.96 -10.84
N VAL A 64 -3.92 5.42 -10.89
CA VAL A 64 -2.73 4.58 -11.07
C VAL A 64 -1.93 4.67 -9.79
N VAL A 65 -1.49 3.52 -9.26
CA VAL A 65 -0.73 3.42 -8.02
C VAL A 65 0.58 2.71 -8.32
N ALA A 66 1.69 3.42 -8.18
CA ALA A 66 3.02 2.81 -8.20
C ALA A 66 3.28 2.11 -6.85
N VAL A 67 3.87 0.92 -6.90
CA VAL A 67 4.11 0.06 -5.73
C VAL A 67 5.59 0.06 -5.41
N TYR A 68 5.92 0.48 -4.20
CA TYR A 68 7.29 0.56 -3.70
C TYR A 68 7.47 -0.43 -2.54
N PRO A 69 8.46 -1.34 -2.62
CA PRO A 69 8.79 -2.20 -1.50
C PRO A 69 9.27 -1.40 -0.28
N LEU A 70 8.71 -1.74 0.88
CA LEU A 70 9.12 -1.21 2.18
C LEU A 70 9.58 -2.38 3.05
N LYS A 71 10.85 -2.37 3.45
CA LYS A 71 11.36 -3.29 4.48
C LYS A 71 10.98 -2.72 5.84
N VAL A 72 10.01 -3.36 6.48
CA VAL A 72 9.51 -2.93 7.78
C VAL A 72 10.55 -3.23 8.86
N LEU A 73 10.97 -2.18 9.56
CA LEU A 73 11.88 -2.24 10.71
C LEU A 73 11.14 -2.00 12.03
N ILE A 74 10.08 -1.19 11.99
CA ILE A 74 9.29 -0.81 13.16
C ILE A 74 7.82 -1.05 12.87
N GLN A 75 7.14 -1.68 13.81
CA GLN A 75 5.69 -1.80 13.84
C GLN A 75 5.14 -1.10 15.09
N LEU A 76 4.36 -0.05 14.87
CA LEU A 76 3.73 0.71 15.94
C LEU A 76 2.55 -0.06 16.55
N GLY A 77 2.40 0.06 17.88
CA GLY A 77 1.26 -0.46 18.63
C GLY A 77 0.02 0.42 18.52
N ALA A 78 0.21 1.74 18.37
CA ALA A 78 -0.83 2.72 18.06
C ALA A 78 -0.38 3.55 16.85
N TRP A 79 -1.28 3.79 15.90
CA TRP A 79 -0.99 4.52 14.67
C TRP A 79 -2.22 5.32 14.20
N PRO A 80 -2.05 6.32 13.31
CA PRO A 80 -3.09 7.30 13.00
C PRO A 80 -4.45 6.71 12.59
N GLU A 81 -4.45 5.70 11.72
CA GLU A 81 -5.69 5.09 11.21
C GLU A 81 -6.07 3.76 11.88
N ALA A 82 -5.53 3.46 13.07
CA ALA A 82 -5.78 2.20 13.76
C ALA A 82 -7.27 1.92 14.05
N ALA A 83 -8.08 2.97 14.20
CA ALA A 83 -9.52 2.86 14.42
C ALA A 83 -10.33 2.66 13.13
N GLU A 84 -9.75 2.95 11.97
CA GLU A 84 -10.42 2.89 10.67
C GLU A 84 -10.03 1.64 9.86
N ARG A 85 -8.96 0.95 10.27
CA ARG A 85 -8.37 -0.14 9.49
C ARG A 85 -7.93 -1.31 10.35
N GLU A 86 -8.05 -2.49 9.77
CA GLU A 86 -7.37 -3.68 10.26
C GLU A 86 -6.04 -3.86 9.54
N ARG A 87 -5.00 -4.27 10.27
CA ARG A 87 -3.70 -4.67 9.74
C ARG A 87 -3.50 -6.16 9.94
N ARG A 88 -2.97 -6.84 8.91
CA ARG A 88 -2.56 -8.24 9.01
C ARG A 88 -1.30 -8.50 8.19
N TRP A 89 -0.37 -9.23 8.80
CA TRP A 89 0.72 -9.90 8.10
C TRP A 89 0.18 -11.16 7.41
N MET A 90 0.53 -11.33 6.15
CA MET A 90 0.04 -12.40 5.30
C MET A 90 1.22 -13.00 4.55
N SER A 91 1.12 -14.28 4.18
CA SER A 91 2.00 -14.84 3.16
C SER A 91 1.77 -14.11 1.83
N LEU A 92 2.72 -14.20 0.90
CA LEU A 92 2.55 -13.62 -0.44
C LEU A 92 1.33 -14.21 -1.15
N GLU A 93 1.11 -15.52 -0.99
CA GLU A 93 -0.03 -16.20 -1.58
C GLU A 93 -1.37 -15.69 -1.01
N ASP A 94 -1.49 -15.61 0.31
CA ASP A 94 -2.71 -15.10 0.96
C ASP A 94 -2.97 -13.63 0.58
N ALA A 95 -1.92 -12.80 0.58
CA ALA A 95 -2.03 -11.39 0.23
C ALA A 95 -2.45 -11.20 -1.24
N ALA A 96 -1.88 -11.98 -2.17
CA ALA A 96 -2.25 -11.95 -3.58
C ALA A 96 -3.70 -12.42 -3.81
N ASN A 97 -4.17 -13.40 -3.04
CA ASN A 97 -5.55 -13.88 -3.11
C ASN A 97 -6.56 -12.92 -2.45
N ALA A 98 -6.11 -12.05 -1.55
CA ALA A 98 -6.96 -11.13 -0.81
C ALA A 98 -7.25 -9.81 -1.54
N VAL A 99 -6.39 -9.39 -2.48
CA VAL A 99 -6.58 -8.17 -3.27
C VAL A 99 -7.48 -8.42 -4.48
N MET A 100 -8.17 -7.38 -4.95
CA MET A 100 -9.08 -7.49 -6.09
C MET A 100 -8.44 -7.11 -7.42
N GLU A 101 -7.36 -6.33 -7.38
CA GLU A 101 -6.65 -5.84 -8.56
C GLU A 101 -5.69 -6.93 -9.08
N PRO A 102 -5.92 -7.50 -10.29
CA PRO A 102 -5.11 -8.60 -10.80
C PRO A 102 -3.62 -8.26 -10.93
N ASP A 103 -3.30 -7.06 -11.43
CA ASP A 103 -1.92 -6.58 -11.54
C ASP A 103 -1.24 -6.51 -10.17
N LEU A 104 -1.98 -6.13 -9.12
CA LEU A 104 -1.45 -6.10 -7.76
C LEU A 104 -1.26 -7.51 -7.21
N ALA A 105 -2.20 -8.43 -7.47
CA ALA A 105 -2.08 -9.83 -7.07
C ALA A 105 -0.84 -10.49 -7.71
N GLU A 106 -0.59 -10.22 -8.99
CA GLU A 106 0.59 -10.72 -9.70
C GLU A 106 1.88 -10.15 -9.12
N MET A 107 1.96 -8.84 -8.91
CA MET A 107 3.11 -8.20 -8.28
C MET A 107 3.41 -8.77 -6.89
N ILE A 108 2.38 -8.96 -6.05
CA ILE A 108 2.54 -9.55 -4.72
C ILE A 108 3.07 -10.99 -4.84
N ARG A 109 2.47 -11.82 -5.71
CA ARG A 109 2.85 -13.22 -5.88
C ARG A 109 4.29 -13.38 -6.38
N GLY A 110 4.73 -12.50 -7.27
CA GLY A 110 6.08 -12.50 -7.83
C GLY A 110 7.13 -11.78 -6.97
N PHE A 111 6.76 -11.21 -5.82
CA PHE A 111 7.69 -10.41 -5.03
C PHE A 111 8.75 -11.28 -4.33
N ALA A 112 10.00 -11.17 -4.78
CA ALA A 112 11.14 -11.92 -4.25
C ALA A 112 12.10 -11.07 -3.38
N GLY A 113 11.66 -9.87 -2.97
CA GLY A 113 12.53 -8.87 -2.34
C GLY A 113 13.22 -7.96 -3.36
N VAL A 114 13.77 -6.85 -2.88
CA VAL A 114 14.61 -5.93 -3.66
C VAL A 114 15.83 -5.57 -2.84
N ALA A 115 16.94 -5.27 -3.52
CA ALA A 115 18.02 -4.54 -2.90
C ALA A 115 17.50 -3.14 -2.53
N LEU A 116 17.83 -2.70 -1.33
CA LEU A 116 17.61 -1.32 -0.91
C LEU A 116 18.89 -0.57 -1.20
N ASP A 117 18.79 0.60 -1.81
CA ASP A 117 19.95 1.44 -2.05
C ASP A 117 20.50 1.91 -0.69
N ASP A 118 21.81 1.71 -0.45
CA ASP A 118 22.53 2.08 0.77
C ASP A 118 22.59 3.61 1.01
#